data_AF-A0A7K3ZK19-F1
#
_entry.id   AF-A0A7K3ZK19-F1
#
_cell.length_a   1.000
_cell.length_b   1.000
_cell.length_c   1.000
_cell.angle_alpha   90.00
_cell.angle_beta   90.00
_cell.angle_gamma   90.00
#
_symmetry.space_group_name_H-M   'P 1'
#
loop_
_entity.id
_entity.type
_entity.pdbx_description
1 polymer ?
#
loop_
_entity_poly.entity_id
_entity_poly.type
_entity_poly.pdbx_seq_one_letter_code
_entity_poly.pdbx_strand_id
1 'polypeptide(L)' 'MADNVERIPQHKHCMICGRAFVGEGRICGEDCRSTERSKVRKKFYKYLVIEIVLVAVTIAVILLAGV' A
#
# COMPACT_ATOMS: atom_id res chain seq x y z
N MET A 1 23.18 41.08 -17.92
CA MET A 1 22.62 39.84 -18.46
C MET A 1 21.35 39.54 -17.67
N ALA A 2 20.19 39.51 -18.32
CA ALA A 2 18.96 39.08 -17.65
C ALA A 2 18.86 37.56 -17.81
N ASP A 3 19.43 36.83 -16.86
CA ASP A 3 19.26 35.38 -16.78
C ASP A 3 17.82 35.11 -16.36
N ASN A 4 16.98 34.75 -17.33
CA ASN A 4 15.63 34.27 -17.07
C ASN A 4 15.76 32.86 -16.49
N VAL A 5 15.96 32.79 -15.16
CA VAL A 5 16.12 31.53 -14.46
C VAL A 5 14.77 30.83 -14.40
N GLU A 6 14.50 29.98 -15.40
CA GLU A 6 13.37 29.06 -15.39
C GLU A 6 13.56 28.06 -14.22
N ARG A 7 12.92 28.34 -13.08
CA ARG A 7 13.01 27.47 -11.90
C ARG A 7 12.03 26.32 -12.05
N ILE A 8 12.57 25.10 -12.19
CA ILE A 8 11.77 23.87 -12.17
C ILE A 8 11.09 23.76 -10.79
N PRO A 9 9.75 23.61 -10.72
CA PRO A 9 9.07 23.46 -9.45
C PRO A 9 9.56 22.20 -8.71
N GLN A 10 9.60 22.29 -7.38
CA GLN A 10 9.89 21.14 -6.52
C GLN A 10 8.80 20.09 -6.74
N HIS A 11 9.15 19.03 -7.46
CA HIS A 11 8.26 17.95 -7.84
C HIS A 11 8.65 16.67 -7.09
N LYS A 12 7.67 15.82 -6.85
CA LYS A 12 7.87 14.49 -6.28
C LYS A 12 7.69 13.45 -7.39
N HIS A 13 8.33 12.30 -7.23
CA HIS A 13 8.13 11.18 -8.12
C HIS A 13 7.13 10.20 -7.49
N CYS A 14 6.17 9.72 -8.29
CA CYS A 14 5.19 8.73 -7.83
C CYS A 14 5.88 7.42 -7.44
N MET A 15 5.59 6.89 -6.25
CA MET A 15 6.17 5.64 -5.76
C MET A 15 5.73 4.38 -6.54
N ILE A 16 4.69 4.49 -7.37
CA ILE A 16 4.14 3.37 -8.16
C ILE A 16 4.65 3.37 -9.60
N CYS A 17 4.68 4.53 -10.27
CA CYS A 17 5.01 4.64 -11.70
C CYS A 17 6.20 5.55 -12.02
N GLY A 18 6.76 6.25 -11.04
CA GLY A 18 7.88 7.16 -11.23
C GLY A 18 7.55 8.49 -11.92
N ARG A 19 6.29 8.79 -12.26
CA ARG A 19 5.93 10.06 -12.88
C ARG A 19 6.16 11.24 -11.92
N ALA A 20 6.79 12.31 -12.42
CA ALA A 20 6.92 13.58 -11.71
C ALA A 20 5.55 14.24 -11.54
N PHE A 21 5.23 14.69 -10.33
CA PHE A 21 4.00 15.41 -10.02
C PHE A 21 4.22 16.46 -8.93
N VAL A 22 3.39 17.50 -8.94
CA VAL A 22 3.38 18.56 -7.93
C VAL A 22 2.10 18.41 -7.12
N GLY A 23 2.22 18.37 -5.80
CA GLY A 23 1.07 18.17 -4.90
C GLY A 23 1.44 17.44 -3.61
N GLU A 24 0.41 17.06 -2.86
CA GLU A 24 0.55 16.34 -1.60
C GLU A 24 0.57 14.82 -1.80
N GLY A 25 1.19 14.10 -0.85
CA GLY A 25 1.30 12.65 -0.88
C GLY A 25 2.49 12.11 -1.68
N ARG A 26 2.41 10.82 -2.03
CA ARG A 26 3.47 10.03 -2.69
C ARG A 26 3.04 9.40 -4.02
N ILE A 27 1.81 9.67 -4.46
CA ILE A 27 1.16 9.01 -5.58
C ILE A 27 0.55 10.08 -6.49
N CYS A 28 0.80 9.98 -7.79
CA CYS A 28 0.44 11.03 -8.75
C CYS A 28 -1.06 11.14 -9.08
N GLY A 29 -1.87 10.11 -8.83
CA GLY A 29 -3.29 10.10 -9.22
C GLY A 29 -4.03 8.81 -8.88
N GLU A 30 -5.31 8.75 -9.23
CA GLU A 30 -6.21 7.65 -8.87
C GLU A 30 -5.79 6.29 -9.43
N ASP A 31 -5.25 6.23 -10.65
CA ASP A 31 -4.82 4.96 -11.27
C ASP A 31 -3.73 4.25 -10.44
N CYS A 32 -2.76 5.03 -9.96
CA CYS A 32 -1.70 4.50 -9.10
C CYS A 32 -2.23 4.19 -7.69
N ARG A 33 -3.20 4.96 -7.20
CA ARG A 33 -3.84 4.76 -5.89
C ARG A 33 -4.70 3.49 -5.87
N SER A 34 -5.43 3.21 -6.94
CA SER A 34 -6.24 1.99 -7.09
C SER A 34 -5.34 0.76 -7.19
N THR A 35 -4.21 0.87 -7.91
CA THR A 35 -3.18 -0.17 -7.99
C THR A 35 -2.62 -0.49 -6.61
N GLU A 36 -2.21 0.51 -5.83
CA GLU A 36 -1.71 0.29 -4.48
C GLU A 36 -2.80 -0.29 -3.56
N ARG A 37 -4.03 0.24 -3.61
CA ARG A 37 -5.17 -0.27 -2.84
C ARG A 37 -5.42 -1.75 -3.13
N SER A 38 -5.33 -2.17 -4.39
CA SER A 38 -5.49 -3.57 -4.78
C SER A 38 -4.38 -4.47 -4.21
N LYS A 39 -3.13 -3.99 -4.19
CA LYS A 39 -1.99 -4.70 -3.59
C LYS A 39 -2.16 -4.85 -2.08
N VAL A 40 -2.58 -3.78 -1.39
CA VAL A 40 -2.85 -3.81 0.06
C VAL A 40 -4.00 -4.75 0.38
N ARG A 41 -5.11 -4.70 -0.38
CA ARG A 41 -6.24 -5.62 -0.21
C ARG A 41 -5.84 -7.08 -0.37
N LYS A 42 -5.01 -7.41 -1.38
CA LYS A 42 -4.49 -8.78 -1.56
C LYS A 42 -3.65 -9.24 -0.37
N LYS A 43 -2.77 -8.38 0.15
CA LYS A 43 -1.97 -8.70 1.35
C LYS A 43 -2.85 -8.87 2.59
N PHE A 44 -3.82 -7.98 2.78
CA PHE A 44 -4.76 -8.04 3.89
C PHE A 44 -5.55 -9.35 3.88
N TYR A 45 -6.06 -9.76 2.72
CA TYR A 45 -6.78 -11.04 2.58
C TYR A 45 -5.89 -12.24 2.94
N LYS A 46 -4.62 -12.23 2.52
CA LYS A 46 -3.66 -13.30 2.89
C LYS A 46 -3.47 -13.37 4.41
N TYR A 47 -3.28 -12.23 5.08
CA TYR A 47 -3.13 -12.20 6.53
C TYR A 47 -4.42 -12.65 7.25
N LEU A 48 -5.58 -12.24 6.75
CA LEU A 48 -6.87 -12.64 7.29
C LEU A 48 -7.05 -14.18 7.21
N VAL A 49 -6.72 -14.80 6.08
CA VAL A 49 -6.77 -16.26 5.93
C VAL A 49 -5.84 -16.97 6.90
N ILE A 50 -4.59 -16.50 7.03
CA ILE A 50 -3.63 -17.07 8.00
C ILE A 50 -4.21 -17.00 9.41
N GLU A 51 -4.84 -15.88 9.76
CA GLU A 51 -5.37 -15.70 11.10
C GLU A 51 -6.60 -16.57 11.38
N ILE A 52 -7.49 -16.75 10.40
CA ILE A 52 -8.59 -17.71 10.50
C ILE A 52 -8.06 -19.12 10.74
N VAL A 53 -7.00 -19.52 10.02
CA VAL A 53 -6.40 -20.84 10.16
C VAL A 53 -5.79 -21.02 11.55
N LEU A 54 -5.06 -20.01 12.05
CA LEU A 54 -4.49 -20.05 13.39
C LEU A 54 -5.58 -20.19 14.45
N VAL A 55 -6.63 -19.38 14.38
CA VAL A 55 -7.77 -19.46 15.31
C VAL A 55 -8.43 -20.84 15.23
N ALA A 56 -8.70 -21.37 14.04
CA ALA A 56 -9.29 -22.69 13.87
C ALA A 56 -8.44 -23.80 14.50
N VAL A 57 -7.11 -23.75 14.32
CA VAL A 57 -6.17 -24.69 14.94
C VAL A 57 -6.18 -24.55 16.47
N THR A 58 -6.15 -23.33 17.00
CA THR A 58 -6.20 -23.12 18.46
C THR A 58 -7.47 -23.68 19.08
N ILE A 59 -8.63 -23.47 18.44
CA ILE A 59 -9.91 -24.03 18.89
C ILE A 59 -9.86 -25.55 18.85
N ALA A 60 -9.37 -26.14 17.76
CA ALA A 60 -9.24 -27.59 17.65
C ALA A 60 -8.35 -28.17 18.76
N VAL A 61 -7.24 -27.52 19.08
CA VAL A 61 -6.35 -27.92 20.18
C VAL A 61 -7.06 -27.83 21.52
N ILE A 62 -7.79 -26.74 21.80
CA ILE A 62 -8.55 -26.58 23.06
C ILE A 62 -9.57 -27.72 23.21
N LEU A 63 -10.35 -27.97 22.16
CA LEU A 63 -11.38 -29.02 22.16
C LEU A 63 -10.78 -30.43 22.33
N LEU A 64 -9.63 -30.70 21.72
CA LEU A 64 -8.93 -31.98 21.84
C LEU A 64 -8.22 -32.15 23.18
N ALA A 65 -7.68 -31.06 23.74
CA ALA A 65 -7.02 -31.05 25.05
C ALA A 65 -8.01 -31.17 26.22
N GLY A 66 -9.32 -30.97 25.97
CA GLY A 66 -10.36 -31.09 26.99
C GLY A 66 -10.31 -29.99 28.06
N VAL A 67 -9.72 -28.84 27.73
CA VAL A 67 -9.74 -27.62 28.55
C VAL A 67 -11.08 -26.91 28.39
#